data_AF-A0A8J3RCS5-F1
#
_entry.id   AF-A0A8J3RCS5-F1
#
_cell.length_a   1.000
_cell.length_b   1.000
_cell.length_c   1.000
_cell.angle_alpha   90.00
_cell.angle_beta   90.00
_cell.angle_gamma   90.00
#
_symmetry.space_group_name_H-M   'P 1'
#
loop_
_entity.id
_entity.type
_entity.pdbx_description
1 polymer ?
#
loop_
_entity_poly.entity_id
_entity_poly.type
_entity_poly.pdbx_seq_one_letter_code
_entity_poly.pdbx_strand_id
1 'polypeptide(L)' 'MGGGEPQEEQKEDADLPAEHDGNGRVLQREAWRWAQQNRHADGDLPSGVAIAQAFARSSRWGRMVKKAGLTGELG' A
#
# COMPACT_ATOMS: atom_id res chain seq x y z
N MET A 1 41.78 19.92 -31.11
CA MET A 1 41.03 18.65 -31.12
C MET A 1 41.00 18.13 -29.70
N GLY A 2 39.82 18.10 -29.09
CA GLY A 2 39.58 17.75 -27.68
C GLY A 2 38.19 18.26 -27.33
N GLY A 3 37.18 17.42 -27.65
CA GLY A 3 35.77 17.77 -27.72
C GLY A 3 35.11 18.00 -26.36
N GLY A 4 33.97 18.69 -26.40
CA GLY A 4 33.22 19.12 -25.24
C GLY A 4 32.34 18.03 -24.61
N GLU A 5 31.98 18.28 -23.36
CA GLU A 5 30.70 17.91 -22.78
C GLU A 5 29.61 18.80 -23.43
N PRO A 6 28.31 18.42 -23.53
CA PRO A 6 27.55 17.56 -22.61
C PRO A 6 26.54 16.59 -23.28
N GLN A 7 26.21 15.45 -22.66
CA GLN A 7 25.02 14.66 -23.04
C GLN A 7 24.32 14.04 -21.82
N GLU A 8 23.17 14.61 -21.49
CA GLU A 8 22.02 13.90 -20.92
C GLU A 8 21.72 12.67 -21.77
N GLU A 9 21.71 11.47 -21.19
CA GLU A 9 20.66 10.51 -21.52
C GLU A 9 20.45 9.52 -20.37
N GLN A 10 19.17 9.32 -20.11
CA GLN A 10 18.58 8.46 -19.10
C GLN A 10 18.78 6.99 -19.45
N LYS A 11 19.39 6.22 -18.54
CA LYS A 11 19.23 4.77 -18.33
C LYS A 11 20.25 4.41 -17.23
N GLU A 12 19.97 3.58 -16.24
CA GLU A 12 19.04 2.48 -16.15
C GLU A 12 18.32 2.52 -14.80
N ASP A 13 17.04 2.18 -14.83
CA ASP A 13 16.30 1.52 -13.76
C ASP A 13 17.22 0.63 -12.92
N ALA A 14 17.70 1.17 -11.80
CA ALA A 14 18.18 0.35 -10.71
C ALA A 14 16.95 -0.37 -10.16
N ASP A 15 16.72 -1.55 -10.71
CA ASP A 15 15.93 -2.67 -10.21
C ASP A 15 16.25 -2.85 -8.72
N LEU A 16 15.60 -2.03 -7.88
CA LEU A 16 15.52 -2.30 -6.45
C LEU A 16 14.54 -3.47 -6.36
N PRO A 17 15.00 -4.67 -5.96
CA PRO A 17 14.10 -5.79 -5.80
C PRO A 17 13.03 -5.35 -4.82
N ALA A 18 11.77 -5.48 -5.24
CA ALA A 18 10.63 -5.15 -4.42
C ALA A 18 10.62 -6.04 -3.17
N GLU A 19 11.35 -5.66 -2.12
CA GLU A 19 11.24 -6.19 -0.76
C GLU A 19 9.87 -5.84 -0.12
N HIS A 20 8.90 -5.45 -0.94
CA HIS A 20 7.55 -5.07 -0.56
C HIS A 20 6.62 -6.26 -0.31
N ASP A 21 7.01 -7.49 -0.67
CA ASP A 21 6.05 -8.62 -0.61
C ASP A 21 5.75 -9.06 0.84
N GLY A 22 6.77 -9.11 1.70
CA GLY A 22 6.61 -9.41 3.13
C GLY A 22 6.01 -8.25 3.91
N ASN A 23 6.58 -7.04 3.75
CA ASN A 23 6.18 -5.87 4.53
C ASN A 23 4.79 -5.34 4.12
N GLY A 24 4.44 -5.49 2.83
CA GLY A 24 3.13 -5.12 2.31
C GLY A 24 1.99 -5.96 2.92
N ARG A 25 2.19 -7.29 3.04
CA ARG A 25 1.17 -8.17 3.65
C ARG A 25 1.05 -7.96 5.16
N VAL A 26 2.15 -7.69 5.87
CA VAL A 26 2.09 -7.33 7.30
C VAL A 26 1.27 -6.05 7.50
N LEU A 27 1.56 -5.01 6.71
CA LEU A 27 0.83 -3.74 6.78
C LEU A 27 -0.66 -3.90 6.45
N GLN A 28 -1.00 -4.74 5.47
CA GLN A 28 -2.41 -5.04 5.17
C GLN A 28 -3.11 -5.73 6.34
N ARG A 29 -2.46 -6.70 7.02
CA ARG A 29 -3.02 -7.37 8.22
C ARG A 29 -3.20 -6.40 9.39
N GLU A 30 -2.25 -5.50 9.60
CA GLU A 30 -2.38 -4.43 10.61
C GLU A 30 -3.55 -3.51 10.29
N ALA A 31 -3.68 -3.08 9.04
CA ALA A 31 -4.80 -2.25 8.60
C ALA A 31 -6.15 -2.96 8.71
N TRP A 32 -6.19 -4.27 8.46
CA TRP A 32 -7.39 -5.07 8.66
C TRP A 32 -7.75 -5.22 10.14
N ARG A 33 -6.77 -5.46 11.02
CA ARG A 33 -7.00 -5.48 12.48
C ARG A 33 -7.45 -4.12 12.99
N TRP A 34 -6.88 -3.04 12.50
CA TRP A 34 -7.34 -1.69 12.81
C TRP A 34 -8.80 -1.50 12.38
N ALA A 35 -9.18 -1.93 11.17
CA ALA A 35 -10.55 -1.82 10.68
C ALA A 35 -11.56 -2.58 11.57
N GLN A 36 -11.19 -3.76 12.06
CA GLN A 36 -12.03 -4.55 12.96
C GLN A 36 -12.22 -3.90 14.34
N GLN A 37 -11.22 -3.16 14.83
CA GLN A 37 -11.29 -2.42 16.09
C GLN A 37 -12.04 -1.09 15.94
N ASN A 38 -11.98 -0.47 14.76
CA ASN A 38 -12.57 0.83 14.46
C ASN A 38 -13.88 0.69 13.67
N ARG A 39 -14.73 -0.26 14.08
CA ARG A 39 -16.07 -0.41 13.51
C ARG A 39 -16.92 0.82 13.86
N HIS A 40 -17.82 1.17 12.96
CA HIS A 40 -18.81 2.22 13.20
C HIS A 40 -19.76 1.82 14.33
N ALA A 41 -20.51 2.78 14.87
CA ALA A 41 -21.48 2.55 15.95
C ALA A 41 -22.52 1.47 15.57
N ASP A 42 -22.83 1.35 14.27
CA ASP A 42 -23.72 0.33 13.70
C ASP A 42 -23.07 -1.07 13.61
N GLY A 43 -21.78 -1.20 13.96
CA GLY A 43 -21.01 -2.44 13.86
C GLY A 43 -20.34 -2.67 12.51
N ASP A 44 -20.60 -1.79 11.53
CA ASP A 44 -20.04 -1.87 10.19
C ASP A 44 -18.53 -1.56 10.14
N LEU A 45 -17.82 -2.27 9.26
CA LEU A 45 -16.40 -2.02 9.04
C LEU A 45 -16.18 -0.69 8.29
N PRO A 46 -15.13 0.07 8.64
CA PRO A 46 -14.80 1.32 7.96
C PRO A 46 -14.60 1.09 6.46
N SER A 47 -14.83 2.15 5.68
CA SER A 47 -14.65 2.09 4.23
C SER A 47 -13.17 1.84 3.87
N GLY A 48 -12.92 1.31 2.67
CA GLY A 48 -11.54 1.17 2.18
C GLY A 48 -10.81 2.52 2.08
N VAL A 49 -11.55 3.63 1.92
CA VAL A 49 -10.96 4.98 1.94
C VAL A 49 -10.55 5.37 3.36
N ALA A 50 -11.38 5.11 4.36
CA ALA A 50 -11.05 5.38 5.76
C ALA A 50 -9.85 4.55 6.24
N ILE A 51 -9.78 3.28 5.84
CA ILE A 51 -8.61 2.42 6.08
C ILE A 51 -7.36 3.01 5.41
N ALA A 52 -7.46 3.47 4.17
CA ALA A 52 -6.32 4.08 3.48
C ALA A 52 -5.84 5.37 4.17
N GLN A 53 -6.78 6.21 4.63
CA GLN A 53 -6.48 7.46 5.33
C GLN A 53 -5.73 7.21 6.65
N ALA A 54 -6.15 6.21 7.44
CA ALA A 54 -5.50 5.86 8.70
C ALA A 54 -4.03 5.44 8.53
N PHE A 55 -3.65 4.95 7.34
CA PHE A 55 -2.30 4.46 7.04
C PHE A 55 -1.53 5.37 6.06
N ALA A 56 -2.07 6.56 5.73
CA ALA A 56 -1.50 7.46 4.73
C ALA A 56 -1.21 6.78 3.37
N ARG A 57 -2.13 5.92 2.92
CA ARG A 57 -2.05 5.17 1.66
C ARG A 57 -3.11 5.61 0.66
N SER A 58 -3.01 5.08 -0.56
CA SER A 58 -3.99 5.35 -1.61
C SER A 58 -5.34 4.67 -1.35
N SER A 59 -6.42 5.30 -1.80
CA SER A 59 -7.79 4.75 -1.69
C SER A 59 -7.98 3.39 -2.38
N ARG A 60 -7.14 3.06 -3.37
CA ARG A 60 -7.14 1.73 -4.01
C ARG A 60 -6.54 0.68 -3.07
N TRP A 61 -5.46 1.00 -2.36
CA TRP A 61 -4.84 0.11 -1.38
C TRP A 61 -5.80 -0.24 -0.24
N GLY A 62 -6.47 0.75 0.37
CA GLY A 62 -7.39 0.44 1.47
C GLY A 62 -8.66 -0.31 1.03
N ARG A 63 -9.11 -0.14 -0.22
CA ARG A 63 -10.15 -1.00 -0.83
C ARG A 63 -9.68 -2.45 -0.98
N MET A 64 -8.42 -2.65 -1.38
CA MET A 64 -7.82 -3.97 -1.47
C MET A 64 -7.74 -4.64 -0.08
N VAL A 65 -7.28 -3.90 0.95
CA VAL A 65 -7.27 -4.38 2.35
C VAL A 65 -8.66 -4.82 2.78
N LYS A 66 -9.69 -3.98 2.56
CA LYS A 66 -11.07 -4.33 2.92
C LYS A 66 -11.54 -5.60 2.23
N LYS A 67 -11.26 -5.75 0.92
CA LYS A 67 -11.65 -6.94 0.15
C LYS A 67 -10.95 -8.19 0.66
N ALA A 68 -9.62 -8.15 0.80
CA ALA A 68 -8.79 -9.25 1.29
C ALA A 68 -9.14 -9.65 2.74
N GLY A 69 -9.51 -8.67 3.57
CA GLY A 69 -10.00 -8.91 4.92
C GLY A 69 -11.35 -9.63 4.95
N LEU A 70 -12.29 -9.20 4.11
CA LEU A 70 -13.61 -9.85 3.98
C LEU A 70 -13.52 -11.28 3.41
N THR A 71 -12.52 -11.58 2.59
CA THR A 71 -12.24 -12.94 2.09
C THR A 71 -11.47 -13.82 3.08
N GLY A 72 -11.04 -13.26 4.21
CA GLY A 72 -10.28 -13.99 5.25
C GLY A 72 -8.78 -14.10 4.99
N GLU A 73 -8.25 -13.46 3.94
CA GLU A 73 -6.83 -13.55 3.54
C GLU A 73 -5.87 -12.74 4.44
N LEU A 74 -6.44 -11.92 5.33
CA LEU A 74 -5.75 -11.07 6.30
C LEU A 74 -6.09 -11.44 7.76
N GLY A 75 -6.82 -12.55 7.95
CA GLY A 75 -7.23 -13.10 9.24
C GLY A 75 -6.15 -13.95 9.91
#